data_AF-A0A534A9F0-F1
#
_entry.id   AF-A0A534A9F0-F1
#
_cell.length_a   1.000
_cell.length_b   1.000
_cell.length_c   1.000
_cell.angle_alpha   90.00
_cell.angle_beta   90.00
_cell.angle_gamma   90.00
#
_symmetry.space_group_name_H-M   'P 1'
#
loop_
_entity.id
_entity.type
_entity.pdbx_description
1 polymer ?
#
loop_
_entity_poly.entity_id
_entity_poly.type
_entity_poly.pdbx_seq_one_letter_code
_entity_poly.pdbx_strand_id
1 'polypeptide(L)'
;MNKASNYRAPRRAPIALAVAAFAFSAWVYAQNPAQNSAPVKAAQNPQAPVAMANAGGSDKVDASASDPKLLKTPLGAIKAAALAPTELLTSTFFTPANKDLLIDFSGECAVYTHTSVSGGASGTPSDEAAAGVRVWIELDGQPVPVSTKANPPDDGQVGLCSRTENLTTTLSDAEYVDLFQYSKAAHAFNWAVLNVEAGMHTVRVLAQINARTTSGGDGEAAALIGKRSVNIEEVTPHESAGAGGG
;
A
#
# COMPACT_ATOMS: atom_id res chain seq x y z
N MET A 1 -28.26 -76.63 -7.39
CA MET A 1 -29.07 -75.44 -7.04
C MET A 1 -28.13 -74.36 -6.51
N ASN A 2 -28.06 -73.25 -7.24
CA ASN A 2 -27.15 -72.12 -7.03
C ASN A 2 -27.63 -71.19 -5.91
N LYS A 3 -26.68 -70.58 -5.18
CA LYS A 3 -26.57 -69.11 -5.05
C LYS A 3 -25.26 -68.74 -4.34
N ALA A 4 -24.29 -68.29 -5.14
CA ALA A 4 -23.14 -67.53 -4.67
C ALA A 4 -23.58 -66.06 -4.42
N SER A 5 -23.24 -65.52 -3.26
CA SER A 5 -23.42 -64.11 -2.92
C SER A 5 -22.07 -63.40 -3.08
N ASN A 6 -22.00 -62.49 -4.06
CA ASN A 6 -20.83 -61.63 -4.31
C ASN A 6 -20.99 -60.34 -3.50
N TYR A 7 -20.16 -60.14 -2.47
CA TYR A 7 -20.01 -58.84 -1.80
C TYR A 7 -18.64 -58.25 -2.18
N ARG A 8 -18.64 -57.20 -3.01
CA ARG A 8 -17.45 -56.46 -3.42
C ARG A 8 -17.39 -55.15 -2.63
N ALA A 9 -16.41 -55.00 -1.76
CA ALA A 9 -16.08 -53.72 -1.13
C ALA A 9 -15.42 -52.76 -2.13
N PRO A 10 -15.70 -51.45 -2.09
CA PRO A 10 -15.02 -50.48 -2.95
C PRO A 10 -13.60 -50.18 -2.41
N ARG A 11 -12.59 -50.39 -3.26
CA ARG A 11 -11.21 -49.94 -3.03
C ARG A 11 -11.14 -48.42 -3.21
N ARG A 12 -10.79 -47.67 -2.15
CA ARG A 12 -10.33 -46.28 -2.27
C ARG A 12 -8.80 -46.27 -2.36
N ALA A 13 -8.28 -45.72 -3.46
CA ALA A 13 -6.86 -45.41 -3.60
C ALA A 13 -6.54 -44.07 -2.92
N PRO A 14 -5.33 -43.86 -2.39
CA PRO A 14 -4.94 -42.57 -1.80
C PRO A 14 -4.52 -41.59 -2.90
N ILE A 15 -5.11 -40.40 -2.90
CA ILE A 15 -4.65 -39.26 -3.70
C ILE A 15 -3.61 -38.53 -2.84
N ALA A 16 -2.34 -38.66 -3.22
CA ALA A 16 -1.26 -37.86 -2.67
C ALA A 16 -1.39 -36.42 -3.22
N LEU A 17 -1.65 -35.45 -2.34
CA LEU A 17 -1.65 -34.03 -2.67
C LEU A 17 -0.21 -33.51 -2.54
N ALA A 18 0.49 -33.41 -3.67
CA ALA A 18 1.78 -32.75 -3.74
C ALA A 18 1.56 -31.23 -3.76
N VAL A 19 1.95 -30.53 -2.69
CA VAL A 19 2.02 -29.07 -2.64
C VAL A 19 3.24 -28.65 -3.44
N ALA A 20 3.02 -28.17 -4.67
CA ALA A 20 4.07 -27.56 -5.47
C ALA A 20 4.33 -26.13 -4.96
N ALA A 21 5.48 -25.93 -4.32
CA ALA A 21 6.02 -24.61 -4.08
C ALA A 21 6.56 -24.07 -5.41
N PHE A 22 5.90 -23.05 -5.97
CA PHE A 22 6.42 -22.31 -7.12
C PHE A 22 7.05 -21.01 -6.62
N ALA A 23 8.39 -21.02 -6.50
CA ALA A 23 9.18 -19.80 -6.60
C ALA A 23 9.38 -19.51 -8.08
N PHE A 24 9.17 -18.28 -8.56
CA PHE A 24 9.90 -17.84 -9.75
C PHE A 24 10.11 -16.33 -9.83
N SER A 25 11.32 -16.05 -10.30
CA SER A 25 12.04 -14.81 -10.53
C SER A 25 11.62 -14.05 -11.79
N ALA A 26 11.71 -12.73 -11.71
CA ALA A 26 12.25 -11.75 -12.66
C ALA A 26 12.09 -11.94 -14.21
N TRP A 27 11.66 -10.82 -14.82
CA TRP A 27 11.91 -10.32 -16.19
C TRP A 27 11.12 -10.89 -17.39
N VAL A 28 10.48 -10.01 -18.16
CA VAL A 28 10.85 -9.65 -19.56
C VAL A 28 9.92 -8.57 -20.13
N TYR A 29 10.54 -7.73 -20.96
CA TYR A 29 10.13 -6.46 -21.57
C TYR A 29 9.31 -6.63 -22.87
N ALA A 30 8.57 -5.57 -23.22
CA ALA A 30 7.98 -5.20 -24.53
C ALA A 30 6.86 -6.07 -25.14
N GLN A 31 5.72 -5.46 -25.46
CA GLN A 31 5.50 -4.73 -26.73
C GLN A 31 4.13 -4.02 -26.72
N ASN A 32 4.13 -2.76 -27.16
CA ASN A 32 2.97 -1.98 -27.57
C ASN A 32 2.59 -2.42 -29.01
N PRO A 33 1.31 -2.39 -29.40
CA PRO A 33 0.98 -1.36 -30.39
C PRO A 33 -0.37 -0.67 -30.16
N ALA A 34 -0.38 0.57 -30.65
CA ALA A 34 -1.46 1.55 -30.66
C ALA A 34 -2.78 1.07 -31.28
N GLN A 35 -3.82 1.92 -31.04
CA GLN A 35 -5.06 2.23 -31.80
C GLN A 35 -6.23 2.29 -30.79
N ASN A 36 -7.13 3.26 -30.65
CA ASN A 36 -7.51 4.51 -31.33
C ASN A 36 -8.44 5.27 -30.34
N SER A 37 -8.21 6.56 -30.06
CA SER A 37 -8.97 7.72 -30.60
C SER A 37 -10.32 8.07 -29.94
N ALA A 38 -10.30 9.00 -28.97
CA ALA A 38 -11.17 10.20 -28.88
C ALA A 38 -10.83 11.04 -27.63
N PRO A 39 -10.80 12.38 -27.69
CA PRO A 39 -10.46 13.22 -26.54
C PRO A 39 -11.64 13.31 -25.57
N VAL A 40 -11.57 12.58 -24.46
CA VAL A 40 -12.41 12.88 -23.29
C VAL A 40 -11.90 14.21 -22.73
N LYS A 41 -12.73 15.26 -22.82
CA LYS A 41 -12.51 16.52 -22.12
C LYS A 41 -12.19 16.20 -20.66
N ALA A 42 -10.97 16.52 -20.24
CA ALA A 42 -10.55 16.41 -18.85
C ALA A 42 -11.53 17.21 -17.99
N ALA A 43 -12.36 16.50 -17.22
CA ALA A 43 -12.98 17.08 -16.05
C ALA A 43 -11.83 17.51 -15.14
N GLN A 44 -11.71 18.81 -14.92
CA GLN A 44 -10.78 19.35 -13.94
C GLN A 44 -11.15 18.72 -12.60
N ASN A 45 -10.32 17.78 -12.15
CA ASN A 45 -10.36 17.25 -10.80
C ASN A 45 -10.25 18.46 -9.87
N PRO A 46 -11.23 18.74 -8.98
CA PRO A 46 -11.06 19.81 -8.01
C PRO A 46 -9.89 19.39 -7.13
N GLN A 47 -8.71 19.97 -7.39
CA GLN A 47 -7.55 19.78 -6.53
C GLN A 47 -7.99 20.23 -5.14
N ALA A 48 -8.13 19.26 -4.25
CA ALA A 48 -8.31 19.55 -2.83
C ALA A 48 -7.18 20.51 -2.42
N PRO A 49 -7.46 21.53 -1.60
CA PRO A 49 -6.45 22.49 -1.18
C PRO A 49 -5.31 21.72 -0.51
N VAL A 50 -4.16 21.66 -1.18
CA VAL A 50 -2.96 21.10 -0.59
C VAL A 50 -2.38 22.20 0.29
N ALA A 51 -2.36 21.96 1.60
CA ALA A 51 -1.85 22.92 2.57
C ALA A 51 -0.36 23.15 2.30
N MET A 52 0.01 24.36 1.90
CA MET A 52 1.40 24.77 1.69
C MET A 52 1.88 25.50 2.95
N ALA A 53 2.91 24.98 3.61
CA ALA A 53 3.60 25.66 4.71
C ALA A 53 4.69 26.61 4.16
N ASN A 54 4.92 27.74 4.85
CA ASN A 54 5.92 28.75 4.50
C ASN A 54 7.04 28.73 5.55
N ALA A 55 8.30 28.60 5.12
CA ALA A 55 9.45 28.35 5.98
C ALA A 55 10.49 29.50 5.96
N GLY A 56 11.02 29.90 7.11
CA GLY A 56 12.21 30.71 7.30
C GLY A 56 13.10 30.22 8.46
N GLY A 57 14.33 29.79 8.13
CA GLY A 57 15.49 29.71 9.03
C GLY A 57 15.56 28.50 9.97
N SER A 58 16.17 27.39 9.52
CA SER A 58 16.20 26.09 10.22
C SER A 58 14.78 25.67 10.62
N ASP A 59 13.86 25.79 9.66
CA ASP A 59 12.45 25.76 9.95
C ASP A 59 11.95 24.33 9.91
N LYS A 60 11.35 23.91 11.02
CA LYS A 60 10.56 22.70 11.03
C LYS A 60 9.39 22.91 10.06
N VAL A 61 9.31 22.08 9.02
CA VAL A 61 8.25 22.19 8.03
C VAL A 61 7.21 21.12 8.30
N ASP A 62 6.00 21.57 8.63
CA ASP A 62 4.89 20.70 9.00
C ASP A 62 3.75 20.83 7.98
N ALA A 63 3.21 19.70 7.54
CA ALA A 63 1.93 19.66 6.83
C ALA A 63 0.99 18.68 7.55
N SER A 64 -0.27 19.06 7.70
CA SER A 64 -1.27 18.20 8.33
C SER A 64 -2.62 18.33 7.65
N ALA A 65 -3.39 17.25 7.69
CA ALA A 65 -4.72 17.20 7.13
C ALA A 65 -5.59 16.20 7.90
N SER A 66 -6.81 16.62 8.22
CA SER A 66 -7.79 15.79 8.92
C SER A 66 -8.82 15.17 7.99
N ASP A 67 -8.92 15.63 6.73
CA ASP A 67 -9.87 15.11 5.75
C ASP A 67 -9.53 13.64 5.41
N PRO A 68 -10.52 12.73 5.46
CA PRO A 68 -10.25 11.34 5.12
C PRO A 68 -10.01 11.19 3.61
N LYS A 69 -8.89 10.56 3.23
CA LYS A 69 -8.62 10.14 1.85
C LYS A 69 -9.07 8.70 1.66
N LEU A 70 -9.95 8.51 0.69
CA LEU A 70 -10.51 7.21 0.32
C LEU A 70 -9.69 6.60 -0.82
N LEU A 71 -9.16 5.39 -0.58
CA LEU A 71 -8.53 4.54 -1.58
C LEU A 71 -9.45 3.36 -1.87
N LYS A 72 -9.68 3.03 -3.14
CA LYS A 72 -10.58 1.94 -3.55
C LYS A 72 -9.97 1.13 -4.67
N THR A 73 -10.02 -0.20 -4.57
CA THR A 73 -9.53 -1.13 -5.59
C THR A 73 -10.44 -2.35 -5.72
N PRO A 74 -10.70 -2.88 -6.92
CA PRO A 74 -11.43 -4.14 -7.06
C PRO A 74 -10.64 -5.33 -6.49
N LEU A 75 -11.35 -6.28 -5.88
CA LEU A 75 -10.84 -7.61 -5.51
C LEU A 75 -10.83 -8.50 -6.75
N GLY A 76 -9.87 -9.43 -6.85
CA GLY A 76 -9.79 -10.37 -7.98
C GLY A 76 -8.88 -9.92 -9.13
N ALA A 77 -8.31 -8.72 -9.05
CA ALA A 77 -7.11 -8.39 -9.82
C ALA A 77 -5.92 -9.20 -9.27
N ILE A 78 -5.81 -10.49 -9.62
CA ILE A 78 -4.51 -11.17 -9.72
C ILE A 78 -3.78 -10.56 -10.91
N LYS A 79 -3.46 -9.29 -10.80
CA LYS A 79 -2.55 -8.49 -11.60
C LYS A 79 -2.39 -7.24 -10.77
N ALA A 80 -1.16 -6.99 -10.36
CA ALA A 80 -0.70 -5.80 -9.69
C ALA A 80 -0.95 -4.56 -10.56
N ALA A 81 -2.21 -4.20 -10.82
CA ALA A 81 -2.59 -2.84 -11.09
C ALA A 81 -2.49 -2.11 -9.75
N ALA A 82 -1.24 -1.94 -9.32
CA ALA A 82 -0.83 -0.91 -8.39
C ALA A 82 -1.58 0.36 -8.81
N LEU A 83 -2.64 0.71 -8.08
CA LEU A 83 -3.40 1.92 -8.37
C LEU A 83 -2.45 3.10 -8.35
N ALA A 84 -2.72 4.12 -9.15
CA ALA A 84 -1.91 5.33 -9.10
C ALA A 84 -1.79 5.78 -7.62
N PRO A 85 -0.55 6.03 -7.13
CA PRO A 85 -0.36 6.53 -5.78
C PRO A 85 -1.23 7.76 -5.52
N THR A 86 -1.86 7.81 -4.36
CA THR A 86 -2.63 8.96 -3.92
C THR A 86 -1.77 9.84 -3.04
N GLU A 87 -1.68 11.12 -3.39
CA GLU A 87 -1.00 12.11 -2.56
C GLU A 87 -1.82 12.42 -1.32
N LEU A 88 -1.17 12.25 -0.17
CA LEU A 88 -1.74 12.51 1.14
C LEU A 88 -1.40 13.92 1.61
N LEU A 89 -0.12 14.28 1.54
CA LEU A 89 0.42 15.57 1.97
C LEU A 89 1.52 15.98 0.99
N THR A 90 1.68 17.28 0.77
CA THR A 90 2.84 17.86 0.10
C THR A 90 3.36 19.00 0.96
N SER A 91 4.67 19.23 0.94
CA SER A 91 5.27 20.44 1.47
C SER A 91 6.52 20.81 0.68
N THR A 92 6.87 22.09 0.73
CA THR A 92 8.07 22.63 0.09
C THR A 92 8.90 23.39 1.11
N PHE A 93 10.22 23.26 1.04
CA PHE A 93 11.15 23.93 1.96
C PHE A 93 12.45 24.29 1.26
N PHE A 94 13.25 25.13 1.90
CA PHE A 94 14.53 25.59 1.38
C PHE A 94 15.67 25.21 2.32
N THR A 95 16.66 24.49 1.80
CA THR A 95 17.91 24.16 2.51
C THR A 95 19.00 25.15 2.12
N PRO A 96 19.55 25.96 3.04
CA PRO A 96 20.57 26.97 2.71
C PRO A 96 21.97 26.40 2.46
N ALA A 97 22.20 25.16 2.86
CA ALA A 97 23.45 24.41 2.74
C ALA A 97 23.10 22.91 2.71
N ASN A 98 24.10 22.05 2.50
CA ASN A 98 23.87 20.61 2.59
C ASN A 98 23.41 20.21 4.00
N LYS A 99 22.30 19.47 4.09
CA LYS A 99 21.67 19.05 5.34
C LYS A 99 21.25 17.59 5.30
N ASP A 100 21.16 16.97 6.46
CA ASP A 100 20.41 15.73 6.62
C ASP A 100 18.97 16.08 6.97
N LEU A 101 18.01 15.24 6.60
CA LEU A 101 16.60 15.42 6.92
C LEU A 101 16.10 14.26 7.76
N LEU A 102 15.33 14.58 8.79
CA LEU A 102 14.44 13.64 9.47
C LEU A 102 13.01 13.97 9.08
N ILE A 103 12.29 12.98 8.56
CA ILE A 103 10.92 13.14 8.08
C ILE A 103 10.03 12.19 8.87
N ASP A 104 9.18 12.75 9.72
CA ASP A 104 8.25 11.99 10.57
C ASP A 104 6.84 12.09 10.00
N PHE A 105 6.24 10.96 9.62
CA PHE A 105 4.84 10.90 9.22
C PHE A 105 4.02 10.16 10.26
N SER A 106 2.81 10.65 10.53
CA SER A 106 1.79 9.92 11.29
C SER A 106 0.44 9.99 10.60
N GLY A 107 -0.41 8.98 10.80
CA GLY A 107 -1.75 8.94 10.24
C GLY A 107 -2.63 7.84 10.80
N GLU A 108 -3.94 8.06 10.72
CA GLU A 108 -4.96 7.03 10.95
C GLU A 108 -5.27 6.29 9.65
N CYS A 109 -5.45 4.97 9.74
CA CYS A 109 -5.78 4.10 8.61
C CYS A 109 -6.82 3.07 9.06
N ALA A 110 -7.82 2.87 8.22
CA ALA A 110 -8.82 1.84 8.38
C ALA A 110 -9.08 1.20 7.03
N VAL A 111 -9.26 -0.11 6.99
CA VAL A 111 -9.37 -0.91 5.77
C VAL A 111 -10.51 -1.90 5.92
N TYR A 112 -11.29 -2.07 4.85
CA TYR A 112 -12.31 -3.10 4.76
C TYR A 112 -12.30 -3.77 3.39
N THR A 113 -12.77 -5.02 3.35
CA THR A 113 -12.97 -5.76 2.11
C THR A 113 -14.41 -6.21 1.98
N HIS A 114 -15.00 -5.97 0.82
CA HIS A 114 -16.32 -6.42 0.43
C HIS A 114 -16.17 -7.53 -0.63
N THR A 115 -16.41 -8.78 -0.24
CA THR A 115 -16.49 -9.92 -1.16
C THR A 115 -17.93 -10.40 -1.32
N SER A 116 -18.31 -10.81 -2.53
CA SER A 116 -19.50 -11.62 -2.71
C SER A 116 -19.14 -13.10 -2.59
N VAL A 117 -19.55 -13.75 -1.50
CA VAL A 117 -19.28 -15.18 -1.29
C VAL A 117 -20.16 -16.01 -2.24
N SER A 118 -19.62 -16.46 -3.37
CA SER A 118 -20.35 -17.34 -4.30
C SER A 118 -20.17 -18.81 -3.91
N GLY A 119 -21.22 -19.44 -3.39
CA GLY A 119 -21.18 -20.86 -3.05
C GLY A 119 -21.21 -21.77 -4.26
N GLY A 120 -20.15 -22.56 -4.45
CA GLY A 120 -20.19 -23.75 -5.30
C GLY A 120 -21.09 -24.83 -4.69
N ALA A 121 -21.76 -25.62 -5.53
CA ALA A 121 -22.86 -26.52 -5.19
C ALA A 121 -22.57 -27.69 -4.21
N SER A 122 -21.45 -27.71 -3.47
CA SER A 122 -21.10 -28.83 -2.58
C SER A 122 -20.19 -28.47 -1.38
N GLY A 123 -20.12 -27.22 -0.94
CA GLY A 123 -19.35 -26.83 0.24
C GLY A 123 -19.89 -25.58 0.91
N THR A 124 -19.56 -25.36 2.20
CA THR A 124 -19.81 -24.09 2.88
C THR A 124 -19.05 -23.00 2.13
N PRO A 125 -19.73 -21.98 1.59
CA PRO A 125 -19.06 -20.91 0.87
C PRO A 125 -18.14 -20.14 1.84
N SER A 126 -16.86 -19.99 1.49
CA SER A 126 -15.90 -19.22 2.28
C SER A 126 -14.93 -18.51 1.34
N ASP A 127 -14.82 -17.19 1.50
CA ASP A 127 -13.88 -16.36 0.75
C ASP A 127 -12.91 -15.69 1.71
N GLU A 128 -11.61 -15.72 1.36
CA GLU A 128 -10.60 -14.92 2.05
C GLU A 128 -10.27 -13.69 1.18
N ALA A 129 -10.41 -12.51 1.75
CA ALA A 129 -9.93 -11.27 1.15
C ALA A 129 -8.89 -10.62 2.05
N ALA A 130 -7.85 -10.06 1.45
CA ALA A 130 -6.85 -9.29 2.18
C ALA A 130 -6.62 -7.96 1.48
N ALA A 131 -6.51 -6.89 2.26
CA ALA A 131 -6.18 -5.57 1.79
C ALA A 131 -5.15 -4.91 2.70
N GLY A 132 -4.30 -4.07 2.13
CA GLY A 132 -3.32 -3.31 2.88
C GLY A 132 -3.00 -2.00 2.20
N VAL A 133 -2.72 -0.99 3.02
CA VAL A 133 -2.25 0.31 2.61
C VAL A 133 -0.75 0.38 2.84
N ARG A 134 -0.02 0.81 1.83
CA ARG A 134 1.37 1.23 1.95
C ARG A 134 1.46 2.75 1.88
N VAL A 135 2.44 3.30 2.59
CA VAL A 135 2.77 4.72 2.59
C VAL A 135 4.28 4.87 2.38
N TRP A 136 4.69 5.94 1.71
CA TRP A 136 6.09 6.30 1.53
C TRP A 136 6.25 7.80 1.34
N ILE A 137 7.49 8.25 1.45
CA ILE A 137 7.90 9.63 1.20
C ILE A 137 8.61 9.71 -0.14
N GLU A 138 8.30 10.72 -0.94
CA GLU A 138 9.13 11.17 -2.03
C GLU A 138 9.78 12.51 -1.68
N LEU A 139 11.08 12.63 -1.94
CA LEU A 139 11.82 13.90 -1.96
C LEU A 139 12.16 14.21 -3.42
N ASP A 140 11.70 15.36 -3.92
CA ASP A 140 11.91 15.82 -5.30
C ASP A 140 11.50 14.78 -6.36
N GLY A 141 10.44 14.03 -6.06
CA GLY A 141 9.88 12.98 -6.92
C GLY A 141 10.63 11.65 -6.87
N GLN A 142 11.61 11.48 -5.98
CA GLN A 142 12.30 10.21 -5.75
C GLN A 142 11.88 9.59 -4.41
N PRO A 143 11.56 8.28 -4.36
CA PRO A 143 11.21 7.63 -3.10
C PRO A 143 12.39 7.62 -2.13
N VAL A 144 12.13 7.94 -0.87
CA VAL A 144 13.11 7.90 0.20
C VAL A 144 13.18 6.49 0.78
N PRO A 145 14.33 5.78 0.68
CA PRO A 145 14.44 4.42 1.21
C PRO A 145 14.34 4.41 2.74
N VAL A 146 13.77 3.33 3.28
CA VAL A 146 13.73 3.07 4.74
C VAL A 146 15.04 2.43 5.18
N SER A 147 15.60 1.56 4.33
CA SER A 147 16.86 0.88 4.56
C SER A 147 17.76 0.95 3.32
N THR A 148 18.97 1.45 3.54
CA THR A 148 20.05 1.47 2.54
C THR A 148 20.93 0.21 2.58
N LYS A 149 20.58 -0.78 3.42
CA LYS A 149 21.36 -2.03 3.54
C LYS A 149 21.19 -2.97 2.34
N ALA A 150 20.11 -2.81 1.58
CA ALA A 150 19.87 -3.56 0.36
C ALA A 150 20.60 -2.90 -0.84
N ASN A 151 20.97 -3.71 -1.84
CA ASN A 151 21.49 -3.22 -3.12
C ASN A 151 20.67 -3.85 -4.28
N PRO A 152 19.79 -3.07 -4.94
CA PRO A 152 19.52 -1.64 -4.73
C PRO A 152 18.84 -1.36 -3.37
N PRO A 153 18.86 -0.10 -2.87
CA PRO A 153 18.07 0.33 -1.71
C PRO A 153 16.60 -0.07 -1.85
N ASP A 154 15.89 -0.20 -0.72
CA ASP A 154 14.46 -0.52 -0.76
C ASP A 154 13.62 0.59 -1.41
N ASP A 155 12.34 0.28 -1.68
CA ASP A 155 11.41 1.19 -2.35
C ASP A 155 10.83 2.27 -1.43
N GLY A 156 11.30 2.37 -0.19
CA GLY A 156 10.83 3.36 0.78
C GLY A 156 9.44 3.10 1.36
N GLN A 157 8.77 2.02 0.95
CA GLN A 157 7.37 1.75 1.31
C GLN A 157 7.25 1.01 2.62
N VAL A 158 6.38 1.52 3.50
CA VAL A 158 6.01 0.86 4.77
C VAL A 158 4.51 0.56 4.78
N GLY A 159 4.13 -0.52 5.45
CA GLY A 159 2.73 -0.88 5.64
C GLY A 159 2.08 0.04 6.68
N LEU A 160 1.09 0.83 6.27
CA LEU A 160 0.35 1.72 7.16
C LEU A 160 -0.74 0.95 7.91
N CYS A 161 -1.58 0.19 7.22
CA CYS A 161 -2.50 -0.76 7.84
C CYS A 161 -2.77 -1.93 6.90
N SER A 162 -3.09 -3.10 7.45
CA SER A 162 -3.42 -4.27 6.64
C SER A 162 -4.39 -5.18 7.37
N ARG A 163 -5.22 -5.89 6.60
CA ARG A 163 -6.17 -6.85 7.13
C ARG A 163 -6.36 -8.02 6.19
N THR A 164 -6.59 -9.19 6.78
CA THR A 164 -7.08 -10.38 6.11
C THR A 164 -8.41 -10.74 6.77
N GLU A 165 -9.45 -10.92 5.98
CA GLU A 165 -10.80 -11.25 6.40
C GLU A 165 -11.22 -12.57 5.77
N ASN A 166 -11.84 -13.44 6.57
CA ASN A 166 -12.45 -14.68 6.13
C ASN A 166 -13.96 -14.55 6.32
N LEU A 167 -14.70 -14.46 5.22
CA LEU A 167 -16.15 -14.32 5.23
C LEU A 167 -16.81 -15.59 4.73
N THR A 168 -17.78 -16.09 5.50
CA THR A 168 -18.63 -17.23 5.11
C THR A 168 -20.02 -16.79 4.65
N THR A 169 -20.35 -15.51 4.83
CA THR A 169 -21.60 -14.88 4.41
C THR A 169 -21.34 -13.42 4.02
N THR A 170 -22.23 -12.84 3.23
CA THR A 170 -22.21 -11.40 2.91
C THR A 170 -22.63 -10.60 4.14
N LEU A 171 -21.87 -9.57 4.51
CA LEU A 171 -22.18 -8.70 5.65
C LEU A 171 -23.19 -7.62 5.24
N SER A 172 -23.94 -7.12 6.22
CA SER A 172 -24.77 -5.92 6.08
C SER A 172 -23.93 -4.64 6.15
N ASP A 173 -24.48 -3.52 5.67
CA ASP A 173 -23.83 -2.20 5.73
C ASP A 173 -23.40 -1.81 7.15
N ALA A 174 -24.23 -2.12 8.15
CA ALA A 174 -23.92 -1.83 9.56
C ALA A 174 -22.70 -2.63 10.05
N GLU A 175 -22.62 -3.91 9.68
CA GLU A 175 -21.49 -4.77 10.02
C GLU A 175 -20.21 -4.30 9.32
N TYR A 176 -20.29 -3.78 8.09
CA TYR A 176 -19.13 -3.17 7.42
C TYR A 176 -18.65 -1.89 8.10
N VAL A 177 -19.56 -1.06 8.59
CA VAL A 177 -19.21 0.16 9.34
C VAL A 177 -18.52 -0.20 10.67
N ASP A 178 -19.02 -1.21 11.38
CA ASP A 178 -18.38 -1.70 12.60
C ASP A 178 -17.02 -2.31 12.32
N LEU A 179 -16.91 -3.10 11.24
CA LEU A 179 -15.66 -3.70 10.78
C LEU A 179 -14.62 -2.63 10.46
N PHE A 180 -15.05 -1.57 9.77
CA PHE A 180 -14.23 -0.43 9.43
C PHE A 180 -13.76 0.33 10.68
N GLN A 181 -14.67 0.62 11.62
CA GLN A 181 -14.31 1.28 12.89
C GLN A 181 -13.35 0.43 13.73
N TYR A 182 -13.57 -0.89 13.77
CA TYR A 182 -12.71 -1.83 14.48
C TYR A 182 -11.31 -1.93 13.85
N SER A 183 -11.22 -1.81 12.52
CA SER A 183 -9.94 -1.85 11.79
C SER A 183 -9.07 -0.61 11.97
N LYS A 184 -9.61 0.44 12.59
CA LYS A 184 -8.95 1.73 12.66
C LYS A 184 -7.75 1.67 13.58
N ALA A 185 -6.58 1.99 13.02
CA ALA A 185 -5.33 2.11 13.74
C ALA A 185 -4.63 3.42 13.39
N ALA A 186 -3.75 3.89 14.29
CA ALA A 186 -2.87 5.02 14.06
C ALA A 186 -1.42 4.54 14.10
N HIS A 187 -0.62 5.00 13.14
CA HIS A 187 0.79 4.63 13.04
C HIS A 187 1.64 5.88 12.80
N ALA A 188 2.92 5.78 13.16
CA ALA A 188 3.92 6.79 12.86
C ALA A 188 5.19 6.10 12.35
N PHE A 189 5.84 6.74 11.39
CA PHE A 189 7.03 6.23 10.71
C PHE A 189 7.99 7.39 10.44
N ASN A 190 9.28 7.09 10.47
CA ASN A 190 10.33 8.08 10.29
C ASN A 190 11.23 7.64 9.13
N TRP A 191 11.61 8.60 8.29
CA TRP A 191 12.61 8.44 7.25
C TRP A 191 13.78 9.38 7.54
N ALA A 192 14.97 8.98 7.11
CA ALA A 192 16.16 9.82 7.17
C ALA A 192 16.74 9.95 5.76
N VAL A 193 16.96 11.19 5.32
CA VAL A 193 17.67 11.49 4.07
C VAL A 193 18.99 12.13 4.42
N LEU A 194 20.09 11.64 3.87
CA LEU A 194 21.41 12.18 4.15
C LEU A 194 21.89 13.06 3.01
N ASN A 195 22.64 14.11 3.33
CA ASN A 195 23.33 15.00 2.38
C ASN A 195 22.41 15.56 1.29
N VAL A 196 21.23 16.04 1.67
CA VAL A 196 20.36 16.82 0.78
C VAL A 196 21.08 18.12 0.43
N GLU A 197 21.21 18.38 -0.87
CA GLU A 197 21.92 19.55 -1.39
C GLU A 197 21.20 20.85 -0.99
N ALA A 198 21.90 21.99 -1.08
CA ALA A 198 21.27 23.29 -0.89
C ALA A 198 20.29 23.59 -2.03
N GLY A 199 19.05 23.95 -1.72
CA GLY A 199 18.05 24.23 -2.73
C GLY A 199 16.62 24.27 -2.21
N MET A 200 15.69 24.50 -3.15
CA MET A 200 14.26 24.30 -2.90
C MET A 200 13.93 22.82 -3.10
N HIS A 201 13.27 22.22 -2.12
CA HIS A 201 12.87 20.81 -2.14
C HIS A 201 11.37 20.66 -1.98
N THR A 202 10.85 19.56 -2.49
CA THR A 202 9.44 19.14 -2.32
C THR A 202 9.39 17.76 -1.66
N VAL A 203 8.69 17.67 -0.54
CA VAL A 203 8.36 16.39 0.12
C VAL A 203 6.90 16.05 -0.16
N ARG A 204 6.66 14.82 -0.59
CA ARG A 204 5.32 14.27 -0.83
C ARG A 204 5.14 13.00 -0.02
N VAL A 205 4.03 12.92 0.69
CA VAL A 205 3.57 11.68 1.33
C VAL A 205 2.59 11.02 0.40
N LEU A 206 2.89 9.80 -0.04
CA LEU A 206 2.05 9.04 -0.96
C LEU A 206 1.54 7.77 -0.30
N ALA A 207 0.34 7.34 -0.66
CA ALA A 207 -0.20 6.07 -0.23
C ALA A 207 -0.88 5.30 -1.35
N GLN A 208 -0.95 3.99 -1.18
CA GLN A 208 -1.54 3.07 -2.14
C GLN A 208 -2.19 1.89 -1.43
N ILE A 209 -3.38 1.51 -1.88
CA ILE A 209 -4.05 0.28 -1.45
C ILE A 209 -3.70 -0.87 -2.40
N ASN A 210 -3.41 -2.03 -1.82
CA ASN A 210 -3.28 -3.30 -2.51
C ASN A 210 -4.28 -4.28 -1.92
N ALA A 211 -4.92 -5.10 -2.74
CA ALA A 211 -5.86 -6.10 -2.27
C ALA A 211 -5.81 -7.40 -3.08
N ARG A 212 -6.22 -8.51 -2.46
CA ARG A 212 -6.27 -9.85 -3.05
C ARG A 212 -7.47 -10.62 -2.50
N THR A 213 -7.92 -11.61 -3.27
CA THR A 213 -8.93 -12.62 -2.86
C THR A 213 -8.45 -14.01 -3.25
N THR A 214 -8.84 -15.04 -2.50
CA THR A 214 -8.46 -16.44 -2.77
C THR A 214 -9.40 -17.16 -3.74
N SER A 215 -10.63 -16.69 -3.91
CA SER A 215 -11.66 -17.40 -4.68
C SER A 215 -11.91 -16.86 -6.09
N GLY A 216 -11.22 -15.79 -6.48
CA GLY A 216 -11.45 -15.14 -7.79
C GLY A 216 -12.83 -14.50 -7.94
N GLY A 217 -13.61 -14.41 -6.84
CA GLY A 217 -14.89 -13.71 -6.83
C GLY A 217 -14.73 -12.19 -6.99
N ASP A 218 -15.79 -11.57 -7.51
CA ASP A 218 -15.89 -10.11 -7.62
C ASP A 218 -15.99 -9.47 -6.23
N GLY A 219 -15.39 -8.29 -6.07
CA GLY A 219 -15.46 -7.55 -4.82
C GLY A 219 -14.71 -6.23 -4.86
N GLU A 220 -14.69 -5.52 -3.74
CA GLU A 220 -14.02 -4.23 -3.58
C GLU A 220 -13.27 -4.19 -2.27
N ALA A 221 -12.05 -3.65 -2.29
CA ALA A 221 -11.33 -3.26 -1.09
C ALA A 221 -11.27 -1.74 -1.03
N ALA A 222 -11.44 -1.20 0.16
CA ALA A 222 -11.30 0.22 0.37
C ALA A 222 -10.56 0.51 1.68
N ALA A 223 -9.86 1.63 1.69
CA ALA A 223 -9.19 2.16 2.86
C ALA A 223 -9.47 3.65 3.00
N LEU A 224 -9.55 4.11 4.23
CA LEU A 224 -9.66 5.52 4.57
C LEU A 224 -8.46 5.92 5.41
N ILE A 225 -7.77 6.97 4.97
CA ILE A 225 -6.60 7.53 5.64
C ILE A 225 -6.95 8.92 6.15
N GLY A 226 -6.94 9.11 7.46
CA GLY A 226 -7.34 10.35 8.13
C GLY A 226 -6.28 10.85 9.10
N LYS A 227 -6.50 12.05 9.65
CA LYS A 227 -5.67 12.68 10.69
C LYS A 227 -4.17 12.44 10.50
N ARG A 228 -3.66 12.95 9.39
CA ARG A 228 -2.29 12.78 8.97
C ARG A 228 -1.46 14.02 9.26
N SER A 229 -0.21 13.82 9.63
CA SER A 229 0.79 14.87 9.75
C SER A 229 2.11 14.39 9.16
N VAL A 230 2.88 15.31 8.61
CA VAL A 230 4.29 15.13 8.30
C VAL A 230 5.06 16.29 8.89
N ASN A 231 6.15 15.98 9.57
CA ASN A 231 7.10 16.95 10.09
C ASN A 231 8.45 16.71 9.41
N ILE A 232 9.11 17.78 9.00
CA ILE A 232 10.42 17.73 8.33
C ILE A 232 11.38 18.57 9.16
N GLU A 233 12.45 17.95 9.63
CA GLU A 233 13.51 18.59 10.41
C GLU A 233 14.84 18.52 9.66
N GLU A 234 15.47 19.68 9.47
CA GLU A 234 16.84 19.77 8.98
C GLU A 234 17.83 19.53 10.11
N VAL A 235 18.69 18.54 9.93
CA VAL A 235 19.77 18.20 10.86
C VAL A 235 21.10 18.55 10.22
N THR A 236 22.02 19.10 11.02
CA THR A 236 23.37 19.36 10.53
C THR A 236 24.07 18.01 10.29
N PRO A 237 24.64 17.76 9.10
CA PRO A 237 25.30 16.50 8.81
C PRO A 237 26.38 16.23 9.85
N HIS A 238 26.38 15.03 10.40
CA HIS A 238 27.47 14.62 11.27
C HIS A 238 28.70 14.34 10.39
N GLU A 239 29.62 15.30 10.27
CA GLU A 239 30.96 15.01 9.78
C GLU A 239 31.56 13.94 10.70
N SER A 240 31.68 12.70 10.20
CA SER A 240 32.62 11.77 10.82
C SER A 240 33.98 12.44 10.66
N ALA A 241 34.52 12.98 11.76
CA ALA A 241 35.83 13.60 11.80
C ALA A 241 36.84 12.68 11.10
N GLY A 242 37.17 13.02 9.85
CA GLY A 242 38.18 12.32 9.09
C GLY A 242 39.49 12.50 9.84
N ALA A 243 40.12 11.38 10.15
CA ALA A 243 41.46 11.33 10.69
C ALA A 243 42.37 12.26 9.87
N GLY A 244 42.78 13.38 10.47
CA GLY A 244 43.89 14.18 10.00
C GLY A 244 45.15 13.34 10.11
N GLY A 245 45.43 12.56 9.07
CA GLY A 245 46.68 11.86 8.90
C GLY A 245 47.68 12.78 8.21
N GLY A 246 48.78 13.06 8.90
CA GLY A 246 50.10 13.39 8.32
C GLY A 246 50.35 14.84 7.98
#